data_AF-A0AAU9NZL1-F1
#
_entry.id   AF-A0AAU9NZL1-F1
#
_cell.length_a   1.000
_cell.length_b   1.000
_cell.length_c   1.000
_cell.angle_alpha   90.00
_cell.angle_beta   90.00
_cell.angle_gamma   90.00
#
_symmetry.space_group_name_H-M   'P 1'
#
loop_
_entity.id
_entity.type
_entity.pdbx_description
1 polymer ?
#
loop_
_entity_poly.entity_id
_entity_poly.type
_entity_poly.pdbx_seq_one_letter_code
_entity_poly.pdbx_strand_id
1 'polypeptide(L)'
;MATIGWYGPLIDLSQASSHSGYFVQLLVLVHNTLPVQYKTSGGGKVIRTDIQVGDDTRRYFPVSIWQKHMESMLKPGNIILLQNVKVTQYGDVVEARTVQQSSIQCLVDGYEEIHSKGENNLIKVNHIGIATKEKLKKVVAWVVRVEPIPNKHLLHNYKMYPN
;
A
#
# COMPACT_ATOMS: atom_id res chain seq x y z
N MET A 1 -2.81 -22.85 18.99
CA MET A 1 -3.23 -21.54 19.57
C MET A 1 -3.24 -20.53 18.42
N ALA A 2 -4.41 -20.07 18.00
CA ALA A 2 -4.51 -19.03 16.96
C ALA A 2 -4.14 -17.70 17.63
N THR A 3 -3.05 -17.08 17.17
CA THR A 3 -2.74 -15.70 17.51
C THR A 3 -3.85 -14.85 16.92
N ILE A 4 -4.79 -14.39 17.75
CA ILE A 4 -5.72 -13.32 17.38
C ILE A 4 -4.82 -12.14 17.00
N GLY A 5 -4.67 -11.90 15.70
CA GLY A 5 -3.73 -10.92 15.19
C GLY A 5 -4.14 -9.54 15.70
N TRP A 6 -3.26 -8.91 16.50
CA TRP A 6 -3.41 -7.55 17.02
C TRP A 6 -3.63 -6.48 15.94
N TYR A 7 -3.45 -6.85 14.66
CA TYR A 7 -3.45 -5.98 13.49
C TYR A 7 -4.79 -5.87 12.75
N GLY A 8 -5.83 -6.62 13.15
CA GLY A 8 -7.12 -6.68 12.45
C GLY A 8 -7.14 -7.63 11.24
N PRO A 9 -8.30 -7.81 10.56
CA PRO A 9 -8.41 -8.70 9.41
C PRO A 9 -7.66 -8.14 8.18
N LEU A 10 -7.11 -9.03 7.36
CA LEU A 10 -6.68 -8.68 6.00
C LEU A 10 -7.90 -8.60 5.11
N ILE A 11 -8.18 -7.43 4.55
CA ILE A 11 -9.40 -7.18 3.77
C ILE A 11 -9.10 -6.84 2.30
N ASP A 12 -10.11 -7.05 1.46
CA ASP A 12 -10.16 -6.49 0.12
C ASP A 12 -10.55 -5.01 0.18
N LEU A 13 -9.97 -4.17 -0.69
CA LEU A 13 -10.28 -2.73 -0.72
C LEU A 13 -11.74 -2.43 -1.06
N SER A 14 -12.41 -3.32 -1.81
CA SER A 14 -13.86 -3.23 -2.04
C SER A 14 -14.71 -3.37 -0.77
N GLN A 15 -14.18 -3.99 0.28
CA GLN A 15 -14.85 -4.22 1.56
C GLN A 15 -14.49 -3.18 2.62
N ALA A 16 -13.72 -2.14 2.28
CA ALA A 16 -13.29 -1.15 3.25
C ALA A 16 -14.46 -0.44 3.94
N SER A 17 -15.54 -0.12 3.22
CA SER A 17 -16.70 0.59 3.78
C SER A 17 -17.36 -0.18 4.94
N SER A 18 -17.42 -1.52 4.87
CA SER A 18 -18.00 -2.35 5.94
C SER A 18 -17.12 -2.42 7.19
N HIS A 19 -15.90 -1.89 7.12
CA HIS A 19 -14.92 -1.85 8.22
C HIS A 19 -14.71 -0.44 8.78
N SER A 20 -15.58 0.52 8.44
CA SER A 20 -15.49 1.89 8.95
C SER A 20 -15.44 1.92 10.47
N GLY A 21 -14.45 2.63 11.03
CA GLY A 21 -14.19 2.72 12.46
C GLY A 21 -13.29 1.62 13.02
N TYR A 22 -13.04 0.54 12.28
CA TYR A 22 -12.22 -0.60 12.70
C TYR A 22 -10.79 -0.54 12.15
N PHE A 23 -9.91 -1.35 12.77
CA PHE A 23 -8.54 -1.56 12.32
C PHE A 23 -8.45 -2.78 11.41
N VAL A 24 -7.68 -2.67 10.33
CA VAL A 24 -7.51 -3.72 9.32
C VAL A 24 -6.06 -3.81 8.84
N GLN A 25 -5.79 -4.82 8.03
CA GLN A 25 -4.58 -4.97 7.24
C GLN A 25 -4.94 -4.83 5.75
N LEU A 26 -4.06 -4.18 4.98
CA LEU A 26 -4.21 -3.99 3.53
C LEU A 26 -2.96 -4.50 2.83
N LEU A 27 -3.13 -5.27 1.75
CA LEU A 27 -2.04 -5.68 0.87
C LEU A 27 -2.29 -5.12 -0.52
N VAL A 28 -1.48 -4.13 -0.92
CA VAL A 28 -1.83 -3.22 -2.01
C VAL A 28 -0.60 -2.81 -2.84
N LEU A 29 -0.84 -2.50 -4.12
CA LEU A 29 0.11 -1.79 -4.98
C LEU A 29 0.05 -0.28 -4.67
N VAL A 30 1.20 0.36 -4.56
CA VAL A 30 1.32 1.83 -4.48
C VAL A 30 1.32 2.41 -5.89
N HIS A 31 0.34 3.25 -6.22
CA HIS A 31 0.31 3.97 -7.49
C HIS A 31 1.09 5.28 -7.40
N ASN A 32 0.68 6.16 -6.49
CA ASN A 32 1.22 7.50 -6.36
C ASN A 32 1.37 7.88 -4.89
N THR A 33 2.32 8.77 -4.62
CA THR A 33 2.65 9.27 -3.29
C THR A 33 2.72 10.79 -3.30
N LEU A 34 1.98 11.44 -2.39
CA LEU A 34 1.86 12.89 -2.29
C LEU A 34 2.19 13.33 -0.85
N PRO A 35 3.38 13.91 -0.61
CA PRO A 35 3.70 14.48 0.69
C PRO A 35 2.90 15.76 0.92
N VAL A 36 2.19 15.82 2.05
CA VAL A 36 1.38 16.95 2.50
C VAL A 36 1.93 17.49 3.80
N GLN A 37 2.32 18.76 3.78
CA GLN A 37 2.89 19.44 4.93
C GLN A 37 1.85 20.34 5.61
N TYR A 38 1.68 20.14 6.91
CA TYR A 38 0.85 20.99 7.77
C TYR A 38 1.71 21.78 8.75
N LYS A 39 1.38 23.06 8.93
CA LYS A 39 1.83 23.86 10.08
C LYS A 39 0.82 23.67 11.21
N THR A 40 1.26 23.18 12.36
CA THR A 40 0.41 23.16 13.54
C THR A 40 0.38 24.55 14.18
N SER A 41 -0.67 24.84 14.94
CA SER A 41 -0.85 26.11 15.66
C SER A 41 0.28 26.42 16.65
N GLY A 42 1.05 25.41 17.08
CA GLY A 42 2.24 25.56 17.93
C GLY A 42 3.58 25.67 17.18
N GLY A 43 3.58 25.89 15.86
CA GLY A 43 4.79 26.02 15.05
C GLY A 43 5.47 24.70 14.64
N GLY A 44 4.88 23.55 15.00
CA GLY A 44 5.36 22.24 14.60
C GLY A 44 5.01 21.91 13.13
N LYS A 45 5.91 21.22 12.43
CA LYS A 45 5.68 20.71 11.07
C LYS A 45 5.27 19.24 11.12
N VAL A 46 3.98 18.97 10.91
CA VAL A 46 3.47 17.61 10.71
C VAL A 46 3.51 17.31 9.21
N ILE A 47 4.12 16.19 8.85
CA ILE A 47 4.14 15.70 7.46
C ILE A 47 3.22 14.49 7.43
N ARG A 48 2.19 14.58 6.61
CA ARG A 48 1.33 13.45 6.21
C ARG A 48 1.72 13.09 4.79
N THR A 49 1.73 11.83 4.44
CA THR A 49 1.94 11.38 3.07
C THR A 49 0.68 10.67 2.62
N ASP A 50 -0.02 11.23 1.64
CA ASP A 50 -1.18 10.59 1.05
C ASP A 50 -0.73 9.70 -0.11
N ILE A 51 -1.18 8.45 -0.10
CA ILE A 51 -0.90 7.50 -1.16
C ILE A 51 -2.21 7.06 -1.81
N GLN A 52 -2.15 6.85 -3.12
CA GLN A 52 -3.18 6.13 -3.85
C GLN A 52 -2.71 4.70 -4.04
N VAL A 53 -3.56 3.75 -3.62
CA VAL A 53 -3.24 2.33 -3.68
C VAL A 53 -4.34 1.54 -4.37
N GLY A 54 -4.00 0.34 -4.83
CA GLY A 54 -4.95 -0.56 -5.48
C GLY A 54 -4.70 -2.03 -5.16
N ASP A 55 -5.75 -2.84 -5.33
CA ASP A 55 -5.70 -4.29 -5.26
C ASP A 55 -6.56 -4.92 -6.36
N ASP A 56 -6.67 -6.26 -6.38
CA ASP A 56 -7.44 -7.01 -7.36
C ASP A 56 -8.96 -6.74 -7.34
N THR A 57 -9.46 -5.99 -6.36
CA THR A 57 -10.88 -5.67 -6.18
C THR A 57 -11.22 -4.19 -6.39
N ARG A 58 -10.26 -3.28 -6.16
CA ARG A 58 -10.44 -1.84 -6.32
C ARG A 58 -9.14 -1.18 -6.77
N ARG A 59 -9.20 -0.48 -7.90
CA ARG A 59 -8.03 0.14 -8.52
C ARG A 59 -7.46 1.33 -7.74
N TYR A 60 -8.32 2.17 -7.16
CA TYR A 60 -7.91 3.37 -6.45
C TYR A 60 -8.58 3.46 -5.09
N PHE A 61 -7.76 3.57 -4.05
CA PHE A 61 -8.16 3.74 -2.67
C PHE A 61 -7.18 4.70 -1.97
N PRO A 62 -7.69 5.74 -1.29
CA PRO A 62 -6.84 6.69 -0.59
C PRO A 62 -6.35 6.13 0.75
N VAL A 63 -5.06 6.32 1.05
CA VAL A 63 -4.49 6.04 2.37
C VAL A 63 -3.64 7.21 2.84
N SER A 64 -3.85 7.67 4.08
CA SER A 64 -3.02 8.70 4.70
C SER A 64 -2.00 8.10 5.68
N ILE A 65 -0.72 8.33 5.39
CA ILE A 65 0.41 7.92 6.21
C ILE A 65 0.87 9.08 7.09
N TRP A 66 0.84 8.89 8.41
CA TRP A 66 1.16 9.92 9.40
C TRP A 66 2.54 9.73 10.06
N GLN A 67 3.25 8.67 9.69
CA GLN A 67 4.53 8.29 10.30
C GLN A 67 5.70 8.48 9.32
N LYS A 68 6.57 9.46 9.60
CA LYS A 68 7.69 9.84 8.70
C LYS A 68 8.68 8.71 8.40
N HIS A 69 8.89 7.79 9.34
CA HIS A 69 9.89 6.72 9.16
C HIS A 69 9.48 5.67 8.11
N MET A 70 8.23 5.73 7.63
CA MET A 70 7.68 4.75 6.69
C MET A 70 7.77 5.18 5.22
N GLU A 71 8.21 6.42 4.96
CA GLU A 71 8.18 7.03 3.62
C GLU A 71 9.06 6.31 2.59
N SER A 72 10.18 5.71 3.01
CA SER A 72 11.11 5.02 2.11
C SER A 72 10.49 3.79 1.41
N MET A 73 9.42 3.23 1.98
CA MET A 73 8.70 2.07 1.45
C MET A 73 7.55 2.47 0.49
N LEU A 74 7.17 3.75 0.44
CA LEU A 74 6.01 4.26 -0.30
C LEU A 74 6.36 4.68 -1.73
N LYS A 75 7.09 3.82 -2.46
CA LYS A 75 7.44 4.10 -3.86
C LYS A 75 6.36 3.59 -4.81
N PRO A 76 5.97 4.37 -5.83
CA PRO A 76 5.17 3.86 -6.94
C PRO A 76 5.71 2.54 -7.49
N GLY A 77 4.82 1.57 -7.69
CA GLY A 77 5.16 0.21 -8.14
C GLY A 77 5.46 -0.79 -7.03
N ASN A 78 5.59 -0.36 -5.78
CA ASN A 78 5.80 -1.29 -4.67
C ASN A 78 4.50 -1.98 -4.26
N ILE A 79 4.58 -3.27 -3.92
CA ILE A 79 3.50 -3.98 -3.23
C ILE A 79 3.82 -3.99 -1.74
N ILE A 80 2.94 -3.37 -0.95
CA ILE A 80 3.14 -3.17 0.49
C ILE A 80 2.04 -3.85 1.31
N LEU A 81 2.43 -4.38 2.47
CA LEU A 81 1.51 -4.79 3.53
C LEU A 81 1.44 -3.66 4.55
N LEU A 82 0.26 -3.06 4.69
CA LEU A 82 -0.09 -2.12 5.75
C LEU A 82 -0.82 -2.88 6.85
N GLN A 83 -0.40 -2.72 8.12
CA GLN A 83 -1.03 -3.39 9.24
C GLN A 83 -1.50 -2.40 10.30
N ASN A 84 -2.61 -2.73 10.96
CA ASN A 84 -3.23 -1.89 11.99
C ASN A 84 -3.53 -0.47 11.50
N VAL A 85 -4.08 -0.37 10.27
CA VAL A 85 -4.57 0.90 9.73
C VAL A 85 -6.04 1.05 10.09
N LYS A 86 -6.45 2.27 10.46
CA LYS A 86 -7.84 2.58 10.78
C LYS A 86 -8.58 2.94 9.50
N VAL A 87 -9.71 2.28 9.24
CA VAL A 87 -10.61 2.71 8.17
C VAL A 87 -11.49 3.84 8.70
N THR A 88 -11.57 4.92 7.94
CA THR A 88 -12.41 6.08 8.26
C THR A 88 -13.28 6.43 7.06
N GLN A 89 -14.50 6.87 7.35
CA GLN A 89 -15.44 7.33 6.33
C GLN A 89 -15.87 8.76 6.66
N TYR A 90 -15.69 9.65 5.69
CA TYR A 90 -16.10 11.05 5.75
C TYR A 90 -17.05 11.31 4.59
N GLY A 91 -18.35 11.41 4.87
CA GLY A 91 -19.37 11.44 3.83
C GLY A 91 -19.35 10.16 2.99
N ASP A 92 -19.15 10.32 1.69
CA ASP A 92 -19.05 9.24 0.70
C ASP A 92 -17.62 8.71 0.50
N VAL A 93 -16.62 9.39 1.08
CA VAL A 93 -15.21 9.01 0.93
C VAL A 93 -14.80 8.04 2.04
N VAL A 94 -14.36 6.85 1.63
CA VAL A 94 -13.72 5.86 2.52
C VAL A 94 -12.21 5.92 2.30
N GLU A 95 -11.46 6.08 3.38
CA GLU A 95 -10.00 6.08 3.40
C GLU A 95 -9.47 5.14 4.50
N ALA A 96 -8.20 4.76 4.41
CA ALA A 96 -7.48 4.21 5.55
C ALA A 96 -6.41 5.18 6.03
N ARG A 97 -6.10 5.15 7.33
CA ARG A 97 -5.04 5.98 7.90
C ARG A 97 -4.18 5.20 8.88
N THR A 98 -2.87 5.47 8.86
CA THR A 98 -1.97 4.93 9.88
C THR A 98 -2.17 5.64 11.22
N VAL A 99 -2.07 4.88 12.30
CA VAL A 99 -1.95 5.36 13.69
C VAL A 99 -0.56 5.01 14.23
N GLN A 100 -0.21 5.44 15.45
CA GLN A 100 1.13 5.21 16.03
C GLN A 100 1.59 3.74 16.03
N GLN A 101 0.65 2.79 16.10
CA GLN A 101 0.92 1.35 16.13
C GLN A 101 0.75 0.66 14.77
N SER A 102 0.61 1.42 13.68
CA SER A 102 0.62 0.84 12.34
C SER A 102 2.03 0.43 11.93
N SER A 103 2.14 -0.56 11.06
CA SER A 103 3.39 -0.99 10.42
C SER A 103 3.22 -1.04 8.90
N ILE A 104 4.34 -0.88 8.18
CA ILE A 104 4.42 -1.06 6.72
C ILE A 104 5.55 -2.04 6.44
N GLN A 105 5.29 -2.99 5.55
CA GLN A 105 6.31 -3.88 5.00
C GLN A 105 6.25 -3.85 3.48
N CYS A 106 7.38 -3.54 2.83
CA CYS A 106 7.52 -3.74 1.39
C CYS A 106 7.72 -5.23 1.10
N LEU A 107 6.84 -5.82 0.30
CA LEU A 107 6.92 -7.23 -0.11
C LEU A 107 7.50 -7.39 -1.51
N VAL A 108 7.31 -6.39 -2.37
CA VAL A 108 7.87 -6.34 -3.73
C VAL A 108 8.31 -4.90 -4.02
N ASP A 109 9.57 -4.72 -4.39
CA ASP A 109 10.19 -3.41 -4.64
C ASP A 109 10.20 -3.09 -6.14
N GLY A 110 9.00 -2.78 -6.65
CA GLY A 110 8.79 -2.25 -8.00
C GLY A 110 8.29 -3.25 -9.05
N TYR A 111 7.79 -2.71 -10.17
CA TYR A 111 7.22 -3.47 -11.28
C TYR A 111 8.21 -4.48 -11.90
N GLU A 112 9.50 -4.12 -11.98
CA GLU A 112 10.54 -4.99 -12.54
C GLU A 112 10.65 -6.32 -11.78
N GLU A 113 10.48 -6.29 -10.45
CA GLU A 113 10.52 -7.48 -9.62
C GLU A 113 9.29 -8.37 -9.88
N ILE A 114 8.11 -7.76 -10.09
CA ILE A 114 6.86 -8.44 -10.44
C ILE A 114 7.01 -9.22 -11.74
N HIS A 115 7.55 -8.59 -12.78
CA HIS A 115 7.68 -9.19 -14.11
C HIS A 115 8.84 -10.20 -14.21
N SER A 116 9.94 -9.99 -13.47
CA SER A 116 11.14 -10.84 -13.57
C SER A 116 11.08 -12.13 -12.76
N LYS A 117 10.43 -12.14 -11.59
CA LYS A 117 10.46 -13.29 -10.69
C LYS A 117 9.35 -14.31 -10.95
N GLY A 118 8.25 -13.92 -11.60
CA GLY A 118 7.07 -14.77 -11.72
C GLY A 118 6.40 -15.03 -10.37
N GLU A 119 5.12 -15.42 -10.38
CA GLU A 119 4.27 -15.50 -9.19
C GLU A 119 4.89 -16.34 -8.05
N ASN A 120 5.58 -17.43 -8.39
CA ASN A 120 6.08 -18.41 -7.41
C ASN A 120 7.39 -17.97 -6.70
N ASN A 121 8.24 -17.12 -7.29
CA ASN A 121 9.50 -16.72 -6.64
C ASN A 121 9.36 -15.49 -5.73
N LEU A 122 8.29 -14.70 -5.88
CA LEU A 122 7.97 -13.57 -5.00
C LEU A 122 7.51 -14.04 -3.60
N ILE A 123 7.06 -15.30 -3.49
CA ILE A 123 6.45 -15.87 -2.27
C ILE A 123 7.49 -16.38 -1.25
N LYS A 124 8.81 -16.23 -1.53
CA LYS A 124 9.88 -16.61 -0.58
C LYS A 124 9.95 -15.72 0.68
N VAL A 125 8.97 -14.85 0.92
CA VAL A 125 8.84 -14.13 2.19
C VAL A 125 8.43 -15.12 3.28
N ASN A 126 9.42 -15.65 4.01
CA ASN A 126 9.23 -16.67 5.05
C ASN A 126 8.42 -16.20 6.27
N HIS A 127 8.09 -14.90 6.37
CA HIS A 127 7.49 -14.30 7.57
C HIS A 127 6.05 -13.82 7.41
N ILE A 128 5.36 -14.16 6.30
CA ILE A 128 3.96 -13.77 6.08
C ILE A 128 3.01 -14.97 6.16
N GLY A 129 1.82 -14.73 6.72
CA GLY A 129 0.78 -15.75 6.88
C GLY A 129 0.19 -16.22 5.55
N ILE A 130 -0.48 -17.38 5.58
CA ILE A 130 -1.09 -18.00 4.38
C ILE A 130 -2.06 -17.03 3.68
N ALA A 131 -2.93 -16.34 4.43
CA ALA A 131 -3.87 -15.38 3.86
C ALA A 131 -3.16 -14.24 3.10
N THR A 132 -2.06 -13.72 3.66
CA THR A 132 -1.24 -12.70 3.01
C THR A 132 -0.59 -13.23 1.73
N LYS A 133 -0.11 -14.48 1.71
CA LYS A 133 0.45 -15.11 0.50
C LYS A 133 -0.59 -15.26 -0.60
N GLU A 134 -1.79 -15.72 -0.27
CA GLU A 134 -2.86 -15.88 -1.26
C GLU A 134 -3.34 -14.52 -1.79
N LYS A 135 -3.46 -13.50 -0.93
CA LYS A 135 -3.76 -12.14 -1.37
C LYS A 135 -2.64 -11.56 -2.24
N LEU A 136 -1.36 -11.81 -1.91
CA LEU A 136 -0.21 -11.35 -2.69
C LEU A 136 -0.27 -11.88 -4.12
N LYS A 137 -0.56 -13.18 -4.29
CA LYS A 137 -0.74 -13.79 -5.62
C LYS A 137 -1.81 -13.05 -6.43
N LYS A 138 -2.96 -12.76 -5.82
CA LYS A 138 -4.06 -12.06 -6.50
C LYS A 138 -3.66 -10.65 -6.93
N VAL A 139 -2.98 -9.90 -6.06
CA VAL A 139 -2.49 -8.55 -6.37
C VAL A 139 -1.45 -8.61 -7.49
N VAL A 140 -0.45 -9.49 -7.40
CA VAL A 140 0.56 -9.68 -8.45
C VAL A 140 -0.09 -10.02 -9.79
N ALA A 141 -1.01 -11.00 -9.81
CA ALA A 141 -1.71 -11.40 -11.02
C ALA A 141 -2.57 -10.26 -11.58
N TRP A 142 -3.18 -9.44 -10.72
CA TRP A 142 -3.89 -8.25 -11.14
C TRP A 142 -2.95 -7.23 -11.77
N VAL A 143 -1.84 -6.88 -11.12
CA VAL A 143 -0.84 -5.93 -11.64
C VAL A 143 -0.35 -6.36 -13.02
N VAL A 144 0.02 -7.63 -13.20
CA VAL A 144 0.46 -8.17 -14.50
C VAL A 144 -0.60 -8.03 -15.59
N ARG A 145 -1.91 -8.09 -15.24
CA ARG A 145 -3.01 -7.91 -16.20
C ARG A 145 -3.30 -6.45 -16.53
N VAL A 146 -3.23 -5.54 -15.55
CA VAL A 146 -3.68 -4.15 -15.71
C VAL A 146 -2.56 -3.17 -16.06
N GLU A 147 -1.31 -3.55 -15.78
CA GLU A 147 -0.12 -2.72 -16.02
C GLU A 147 0.76 -3.44 -17.06
N PRO A 148 0.68 -3.07 -18.35
CA PRO A 148 1.59 -3.59 -19.34
C PRO A 148 3.02 -3.17 -18.99
N ILE A 149 3.98 -4.10 -19.16
CA ILE A 149 5.41 -3.92 -18.92
C ILE A 149 5.82 -2.51 -19.39
N PRO A 150 6.41 -1.66 -18.51
CA PRO A 150 6.98 -0.41 -18.96
C PRO A 150 8.00 -0.72 -20.04
N ASN A 151 7.68 -0.37 -21.29
CA ASN A 151 8.62 -0.52 -22.38
C ASN A 151 9.90 0.22 -21.97
N LYS A 152 11.08 -0.42 -22.06
CA LYS A 152 12.35 0.14 -21.55
C LYS A 152 12.63 1.58 -22.04
N HIS A 153 12.01 1.99 -23.14
CA HIS A 153 12.01 3.35 -23.67
C HIS A 153 11.30 4.41 -22.80
N LEU A 154 10.27 4.06 -22.02
CA LEU A 154 9.53 5.01 -21.17
C LEU A 154 10.23 5.31 -19.85
N LEU A 155 11.07 4.40 -19.34
CA LEU A 155 11.90 4.65 -18.16
C LEU A 155 12.95 5.75 -18.40
N HIS A 156 13.34 6.00 -19.66
CA HIS A 156 14.24 7.09 -19.99
C HIS A 156 13.55 8.47 -19.90
N ASN A 157 12.22 8.53 -20.03
CA ASN A 157 11.47 9.79 -19.98
C ASN A 157 11.16 10.24 -18.55
N TYR A 158 11.08 9.33 -17.57
CA TYR A 158 10.95 9.69 -16.15
C TYR A 158 12.25 10.24 -15.53
N LYS A 159 13.39 10.14 -16.24
CA LYS A 159 14.66 10.79 -15.84
C LYS A 159 14.84 12.19 -16.41
N MET A 160 13.93 12.72 -17.22
CA MET A 160 14.08 14.02 -17.90
C MET A 160 13.23 15.15 -17.33
N TYR A 161 13.04 15.19 -16.02
CA TYR A 161 12.75 16.45 -15.32
C TYR A 161 13.73 16.62 -14.15
N PRO A 162 14.92 17.18 -14.39
CA PRO A 162 15.68 17.79 -13.31
C PRO A 162 14.96 19.09 -12.89
N ASN A 163 14.78 19.28 -11.58
CA ASN A 163 14.69 20.63 -11.03
C ASN A 163 16.03 21.35 -11.22
#